data_AF-A0A8H7FD88-F1
#
_entry.id   AF-A0A8H7FD88-F1
#
_cell.length_a   1.000
_cell.length_b   1.000
_cell.length_c   1.000
_cell.angle_alpha   90.00
_cell.angle_beta   90.00
_cell.angle_gamma   90.00
#
_symmetry.space_group_name_H-M   'P 1'
#
loop_
_entity.id
_entity.type
_entity.pdbx_description
1 polymer ?
#
loop_
_entity_poly.entity_id
_entity_poly.type
_entity_poly.pdbx_seq_one_letter_code
_entity_poly.pdbx_strand_id
1 'polypeptide(L)'
;MVQSLSKESSTEMVKLGRTLLASYAYDNVDIDLKHATPTGDALEDTLVHLTSGTMIRLDHGVTPNMLACSEFLWRKCKHNPDALPEDIPRGTSYLDLLDIYPEDEHVSGLTRRQRFGAWAFLRDLIAHGPPYFQQFRRRLAYPETMDAIPVKRSRQVPCRMMNINPSTTINNVSVLEDLFRQGGVGDTSETNQLGAVNVGDHVILVHGDLLTGERIQSLQESRSEESTPWRCFQFVVYVMGLFHLKMACADAVWRMFIQPSKAKGMQGVKRESINSLMSHVSIIRPKETLKIETKPGFRRVHEIIEHVGIVSRLDCWRLEATRRAGRVLTLEDFARSEPQWEDLEAMANQLVQEQVASFETFSNLRTSPTGIRDCERENLLL
;
A
#
# COMPACT_ATOMS: atom_id res chain seq x y z
N MET A 1 24.81 -31.43 12.16
CA MET A 1 23.39 -31.08 11.92
C MET A 1 23.21 -29.63 11.43
N VAL A 2 23.95 -28.63 11.95
CA VAL A 2 23.86 -27.23 11.46
C VAL A 2 24.50 -27.02 10.07
N GLN A 3 25.62 -27.69 9.77
CA GLN A 3 26.29 -27.58 8.46
C GLN A 3 25.46 -28.12 7.30
N SER A 4 24.66 -29.18 7.51
CA SER A 4 23.79 -29.74 6.46
C SER A 4 22.65 -28.78 6.13
N LEU A 5 22.00 -28.19 7.14
CA LEU A 5 20.92 -27.20 6.95
C LEU A 5 21.43 -25.93 6.25
N SER A 6 22.62 -25.44 6.61
CA SER A 6 23.22 -24.27 5.94
C SER A 6 23.55 -24.54 4.48
N LYS A 7 24.07 -25.74 4.16
CA LYS A 7 24.39 -26.15 2.79
C LYS A 7 23.14 -26.37 1.94
N GLU A 8 22.11 -26.98 2.50
CA GLU A 8 20.81 -27.16 1.84
C GLU A 8 20.15 -25.82 1.53
N SER A 9 20.07 -24.90 2.50
CA SER A 9 19.55 -23.55 2.27
C SER A 9 20.35 -22.80 1.20
N SER A 10 21.69 -22.88 1.21
CA SER A 10 22.52 -22.27 0.17
C SER A 10 22.27 -22.87 -1.21
N THR A 11 22.08 -24.19 -1.29
CA THR A 11 21.78 -24.88 -2.54
C THR A 11 20.41 -24.45 -3.08
N GLU A 12 19.40 -24.34 -2.22
CA GLU A 12 18.07 -23.89 -2.62
C GLU A 12 18.04 -22.41 -3.03
N MET A 13 18.78 -21.53 -2.36
CA MET A 13 18.95 -20.12 -2.78
C MET A 13 19.55 -20.03 -4.18
N VAL A 14 20.69 -20.70 -4.41
CA VAL A 14 21.37 -20.70 -5.71
C VAL A 14 20.49 -21.31 -6.79
N LYS A 15 19.82 -22.42 -6.49
CA LYS A 15 18.91 -23.08 -7.43
C LYS A 15 17.75 -22.17 -7.82
N LEU A 16 17.17 -21.45 -6.87
CA LEU A 16 16.07 -20.53 -7.13
C LEU A 16 16.55 -19.27 -7.87
N GLY A 17 17.63 -18.62 -7.40
CA GLY A 17 18.12 -17.37 -8.00
C GLY A 17 18.58 -17.54 -9.44
N ARG A 18 19.27 -18.64 -9.75
CA ARG A 18 19.69 -18.97 -11.12
C ARG A 18 18.54 -19.17 -12.12
N THR A 19 17.30 -19.33 -11.65
CA THR A 19 16.15 -19.37 -12.56
C THR A 19 15.75 -17.99 -13.09
N LEU A 20 16.24 -16.90 -12.45
CA LEU A 20 15.76 -15.53 -12.66
C LEU A 20 14.24 -15.37 -12.44
N LEU A 21 13.60 -16.33 -11.77
CA LEU A 21 12.19 -16.33 -11.39
C LEU A 21 12.02 -16.13 -9.88
N ALA A 22 12.87 -15.30 -9.29
CA ALA A 22 12.85 -14.98 -7.88
C ALA A 22 12.76 -13.47 -7.71
N SER A 23 11.82 -13.00 -6.89
CA SER A 23 11.91 -11.67 -6.31
C SER A 23 12.70 -11.72 -5.00
N TYR A 24 13.34 -10.62 -4.66
CA TYR A 24 14.11 -10.48 -3.43
C TYR A 24 13.39 -9.50 -2.53
N ALA A 25 13.23 -9.83 -1.26
CA ALA A 25 12.73 -8.92 -0.24
C ALA A 25 13.78 -8.79 0.86
N TYR A 26 14.02 -7.58 1.35
CA TYR A 26 14.89 -7.38 2.50
C TYR A 26 14.41 -6.24 3.38
N ASP A 27 14.83 -6.28 4.64
CA ASP A 27 14.54 -5.25 5.63
C ASP A 27 15.62 -5.25 6.73
N ASN A 28 15.65 -4.19 7.54
CA ASN A 28 16.56 -4.11 8.67
C ASN A 28 16.13 -5.05 9.81
N VAL A 29 17.13 -5.54 10.55
CA VAL A 29 16.95 -6.30 11.79
C VAL A 29 17.81 -5.64 12.85
N ASP A 30 17.14 -4.98 13.80
CA ASP A 30 17.80 -4.34 14.93
C ASP A 30 17.71 -5.28 16.15
N ILE A 31 18.86 -5.69 16.67
CA ILE A 31 18.96 -6.58 17.83
C ILE A 31 19.60 -5.83 18.99
N ASP A 32 18.85 -5.64 20.07
CA ASP A 32 19.38 -5.07 21.32
C ASP A 32 19.99 -6.17 22.18
N LEU A 33 21.33 -6.25 22.20
CA LEU A 33 22.11 -7.21 22.98
C LEU A 33 22.35 -6.68 24.39
N LYS A 34 21.31 -6.73 25.22
CA LYS A 34 21.29 -6.24 26.63
C LYS A 34 22.34 -6.84 27.58
N HIS A 35 23.13 -7.82 27.14
CA HIS A 35 24.13 -8.54 27.94
C HIS A 35 25.56 -8.41 27.42
N ALA A 36 25.84 -7.47 26.50
CA ALA A 36 27.23 -7.16 26.15
C ALA A 36 27.95 -6.60 27.38
N THR A 37 28.88 -7.38 27.94
CA THR A 37 29.68 -6.98 29.11
C THR A 37 30.53 -5.77 28.72
N PRO A 38 30.47 -4.62 29.44
CA PRO A 38 31.26 -3.46 29.07
C PRO A 38 32.75 -3.76 29.24
N THR A 39 33.48 -3.92 28.14
CA THR A 39 34.94 -3.96 28.17
C THR A 39 35.47 -2.54 28.15
N GLY A 40 35.73 -2.02 29.35
CA GLY A 40 36.76 -1.00 29.63
C GLY A 40 36.52 0.42 29.12
N ASP A 41 36.36 0.65 27.82
CA ASP A 41 36.72 1.95 27.23
C ASP A 41 35.71 2.56 26.24
N ALA A 42 34.53 1.96 26.04
CA ALA A 42 33.40 2.65 25.42
C ALA A 42 32.07 2.02 25.86
N LEU A 43 31.04 2.84 26.06
CA LEU A 43 29.65 2.37 26.00
C LEU A 43 29.42 1.91 24.55
N GLU A 44 29.78 0.67 24.24
CA GLU A 44 29.43 0.09 22.94
C GLU A 44 27.92 0.08 22.81
N ASP A 45 27.44 0.57 21.67
CA ASP A 45 26.03 0.54 21.31
C ASP A 45 25.57 -0.93 21.37
N THR A 46 24.65 -1.26 22.27
CA THR A 46 24.13 -2.64 22.40
C THR A 46 23.26 -3.02 21.20
N LEU A 47 22.95 -2.05 20.35
CA LEU A 47 22.15 -2.21 19.15
C LEU A 47 23.01 -2.69 17.97
N VAL A 48 22.75 -3.92 17.53
CA VAL A 48 23.34 -4.46 16.30
C VAL A 48 22.36 -4.26 15.15
N HIS A 49 22.80 -3.53 14.14
CA HIS A 49 22.05 -3.28 12.91
C HIS A 49 22.43 -4.27 11.81
N LEU A 50 21.52 -5.20 11.51
CA LEU A 50 21.71 -6.23 10.49
C LEU A 50 20.67 -6.05 9.37
N THR A 51 20.87 -6.76 8.26
CA THR A 51 19.86 -6.89 7.21
C THR A 51 19.47 -8.35 7.07
N SER A 52 18.17 -8.63 7.06
CA SER A 52 17.62 -9.93 6.70
C SER A 52 16.96 -9.85 5.33
N GLY A 53 16.95 -10.97 4.61
CA GLY A 53 16.30 -11.04 3.31
C GLY A 53 15.67 -12.39 3.05
N THR A 54 14.84 -12.45 2.03
CA THR A 54 14.26 -13.69 1.50
C THR A 54 14.05 -13.61 0.01
N MET A 55 14.18 -14.75 -0.65
CA MET A 55 13.82 -14.94 -2.05
C MET A 55 12.40 -15.49 -2.12
N ILE A 56 11.54 -14.86 -2.92
CA ILE A 56 10.17 -15.27 -3.15
C ILE A 56 10.10 -15.81 -4.57
N ARG A 57 9.69 -17.07 -4.73
CA ARG A 57 9.50 -17.63 -6.06
C ARG A 57 8.36 -16.91 -6.77
N LEU A 58 8.60 -16.48 -8.00
CA LEU A 58 7.57 -15.99 -8.91
C LEU A 58 6.76 -17.20 -9.40
N ASP A 59 5.49 -17.21 -9.02
CA ASP A 59 4.53 -18.28 -9.33
C ASP A 59 3.61 -17.83 -10.49
N HIS A 60 2.38 -18.36 -10.56
CA HIS A 60 1.32 -17.87 -11.47
C HIS A 60 1.66 -17.86 -12.97
N GLY A 61 2.57 -18.73 -13.40
CA GLY A 61 2.93 -18.88 -14.81
C GLY A 61 3.97 -17.88 -15.31
N VAL A 62 4.61 -17.11 -14.41
CA VAL A 62 5.72 -16.23 -14.78
C VAL A 62 6.86 -17.05 -15.40
N THR A 63 7.34 -16.60 -16.56
CA THR A 63 8.45 -17.21 -17.29
C THR A 63 9.61 -16.22 -17.43
N PRO A 64 10.86 -16.67 -17.63
CA PRO A 64 12.01 -15.76 -17.73
C PRO A 64 11.83 -14.74 -18.85
N ASN A 65 11.26 -15.14 -19.99
CA ASN A 65 10.98 -14.26 -21.13
C ASN A 65 10.05 -13.10 -20.78
N MET A 66 9.14 -13.25 -19.81
CA MET A 66 8.26 -12.15 -19.35
C MET A 66 9.03 -11.09 -18.55
N LEU A 67 10.21 -11.43 -18.04
CA LEU A 67 11.09 -10.53 -17.29
C LEU A 67 12.25 -10.00 -18.15
N ALA A 68 12.45 -10.51 -19.37
CA ALA A 68 13.45 -10.04 -20.33
C ALA A 68 13.02 -8.71 -20.96
N CYS A 69 13.14 -7.63 -20.19
CA CYS A 69 12.73 -6.28 -20.60
C CYS A 69 13.56 -5.16 -19.95
N SER A 70 14.73 -5.47 -19.39
CA SER A 70 15.57 -4.48 -18.69
C SER A 70 16.04 -3.36 -19.63
N GLU A 71 16.47 -3.67 -20.84
CA GLU A 71 16.90 -2.72 -21.86
C GLU A 71 15.72 -1.85 -22.32
N PHE A 72 14.55 -2.47 -22.52
CA PHE A 72 13.33 -1.75 -22.87
C PHE A 72 12.95 -0.73 -21.80
N LEU A 73 12.99 -1.12 -20.52
CA LEU A 73 12.72 -0.21 -19.40
C LEU A 73 13.79 0.86 -19.28
N TRP A 74 15.08 0.52 -19.46
CA TRP A 74 16.18 1.47 -19.37
C TRP A 74 16.10 2.57 -20.44
N ARG A 75 15.76 2.23 -21.68
CA ARG A 75 15.53 3.22 -22.76
C ARG A 75 14.45 4.24 -22.40
N LYS A 76 13.47 3.83 -21.60
CA LYS A 76 12.34 4.67 -21.13
C LYS A 76 12.60 5.28 -19.75
N CYS A 77 13.76 5.03 -19.16
CA CYS A 77 14.06 5.46 -17.81
C CYS A 77 14.57 6.90 -17.82
N LYS A 78 14.02 7.74 -16.95
CA LYS A 78 14.49 9.12 -16.74
C LYS A 78 15.94 9.23 -16.26
N HIS A 79 16.50 8.13 -15.74
CA HIS A 79 17.87 8.08 -15.26
C HIS A 79 18.87 7.78 -16.37
N ASN A 80 18.44 7.24 -17.51
CA ASN A 80 19.33 6.92 -18.61
C ASN A 80 19.85 8.22 -19.27
N PRO A 81 21.16 8.50 -19.25
CA PRO A 81 21.73 9.74 -19.80
C PRO A 81 21.58 9.84 -21.32
N ASP A 82 21.41 8.71 -22.01
CA ASP A 82 21.25 8.62 -23.46
C ASP A 82 19.78 8.57 -23.89
N ALA A 83 18.82 8.62 -22.95
CA ALA A 83 17.41 8.57 -23.28
C ALA A 83 16.95 9.86 -24.00
N LEU A 84 16.27 9.68 -25.13
CA LEU A 84 15.63 10.79 -25.82
C LEU A 84 14.41 11.27 -25.01
N PRO A 85 14.17 12.59 -24.89
CA PRO A 85 13.02 13.12 -24.15
C PRO A 85 11.67 12.54 -24.58
N GLU A 86 11.51 12.22 -25.87
CA GLU A 86 10.31 11.58 -26.44
C GLU A 86 10.11 10.12 -26.02
N ASP A 87 11.16 9.41 -25.63
CA ASP A 87 11.10 8.02 -25.17
C ASP A 87 10.74 7.90 -23.69
N ILE A 88 11.03 8.94 -22.90
CA ILE A 88 10.75 9.00 -21.47
C ILE A 88 9.23 9.22 -21.28
N PRO A 89 8.51 8.27 -20.65
CA PRO A 89 7.10 8.44 -20.39
C PRO A 89 6.86 9.69 -19.55
N ARG A 90 5.78 10.43 -19.86
CA ARG A 90 5.30 11.50 -18.97
C ARG A 90 5.12 10.94 -17.56
N GLY A 91 5.43 11.73 -16.54
CA GLY A 91 5.20 11.32 -15.15
C GLY A 91 3.76 10.85 -14.95
N THR A 92 3.59 9.72 -14.27
CA THR A 92 2.27 9.16 -13.93
C THR A 92 1.66 9.99 -12.80
N SER A 93 0.54 10.66 -13.09
CA SER A 93 -0.29 11.29 -12.08
C SER A 93 -1.13 10.23 -11.35
N TYR A 94 -1.57 10.54 -10.12
CA TYR A 94 -2.55 9.69 -9.44
C TYR A 94 -3.84 9.53 -10.26
N LEU A 95 -4.16 10.50 -11.14
CA LEU A 95 -5.29 10.43 -12.05
C LEU A 95 -5.11 9.34 -13.10
N ASP A 96 -3.90 9.18 -13.66
CA ASP A 96 -3.61 8.10 -14.60
C ASP A 96 -3.76 6.72 -13.91
N LEU A 97 -3.55 6.64 -12.60
CA LEU A 97 -3.75 5.41 -11.83
C LEU A 97 -5.24 5.05 -11.65
N LEU A 98 -6.15 6.02 -11.78
CA LEU A 98 -7.59 5.78 -11.65
C LEU A 98 -8.17 5.01 -12.84
N ASP A 99 -7.49 5.08 -13.99
CA ASP A 99 -7.95 4.56 -15.27
C ASP A 99 -7.07 3.40 -15.78
N ILE A 100 -6.25 2.78 -14.90
CA ILE A 100 -5.42 1.60 -15.24
C ILE A 100 -6.27 0.46 -15.80
N TYR A 101 -7.48 0.31 -15.27
CA TYR A 101 -8.45 -0.66 -15.75
C TYR A 101 -9.56 0.08 -16.49
N PRO A 102 -9.73 -0.17 -17.80
CA PRO A 102 -10.87 0.34 -18.54
C PRO A 102 -12.19 0.05 -17.81
N GLU A 103 -13.10 1.01 -17.85
CA GLU A 103 -14.42 0.93 -17.25
C GLU A 103 -15.46 0.84 -18.37
N ASP A 104 -16.16 -0.28 -18.44
CA ASP A 104 -17.29 -0.43 -19.34
C ASP A 104 -18.56 0.17 -18.72
N GLU A 105 -19.53 0.56 -19.55
CA GLU A 105 -20.85 0.97 -19.08
C GLU A 105 -21.51 -0.19 -18.32
N HIS A 106 -21.90 0.06 -17.07
CA HIS A 106 -22.59 -0.91 -16.23
C HIS A 106 -24.07 -0.58 -16.12
N VAL A 107 -24.93 -1.61 -16.02
CA VAL A 107 -26.40 -1.46 -15.96
C VAL A 107 -26.90 -0.58 -14.80
N SER A 108 -26.11 -0.44 -13.74
CA SER A 108 -26.45 0.43 -12.59
C SER A 108 -26.11 1.91 -12.82
N GLY A 109 -25.41 2.26 -13.91
CA GLY A 109 -24.87 3.59 -14.15
C GLY A 109 -23.74 4.00 -13.19
N LEU A 110 -23.27 3.09 -12.33
CA LEU A 110 -22.16 3.34 -11.40
C LEU A 110 -20.84 2.88 -12.00
N THR A 111 -19.78 3.64 -11.75
CA THR A 111 -18.38 3.20 -11.96
C THR A 111 -18.01 2.06 -10.99
N ARG A 112 -16.96 1.30 -11.29
CA ARG A 112 -16.47 0.21 -10.43
C ARG A 112 -16.17 0.65 -9.01
N ARG A 113 -15.58 1.85 -8.86
CA ARG A 113 -15.31 2.45 -7.54
C ARG A 113 -16.60 2.75 -6.77
N GLN A 114 -17.62 3.27 -7.46
CA GLN A 114 -18.93 3.46 -6.85
C GLN A 114 -19.62 2.12 -6.53
N ARG A 115 -19.49 1.10 -7.38
CA ARG A 115 -19.98 -0.26 -7.08
C ARG A 115 -19.31 -0.83 -5.83
N PHE A 116 -18.00 -0.64 -5.66
CA PHE A 116 -17.29 -1.00 -4.43
C PHE A 116 -17.79 -0.20 -3.21
N GLY A 117 -18.04 1.10 -3.38
CA GLY A 117 -18.62 1.94 -2.32
C GLY A 117 -20.02 1.47 -1.89
N ALA A 118 -20.90 1.18 -2.85
CA ALA A 118 -22.23 0.63 -2.60
C ALA A 118 -22.14 -0.73 -1.88
N TRP A 119 -21.21 -1.60 -2.31
CA TRP A 119 -20.91 -2.85 -1.61
C TRP A 119 -20.46 -2.61 -0.17
N ALA A 120 -19.61 -1.62 0.09
CA ALA A 120 -19.17 -1.29 1.44
C ALA A 120 -20.32 -0.77 2.34
N PHE A 121 -21.25 0.04 1.79
CA PHE A 121 -22.47 0.44 2.50
C PHE A 121 -23.34 -0.76 2.89
N LEU A 122 -23.59 -1.68 1.96
CA LEU A 122 -24.37 -2.89 2.22
C LEU A 122 -23.68 -3.80 3.24
N ARG A 123 -22.38 -4.04 3.07
CA ARG A 123 -21.56 -4.84 3.98
C ARG A 123 -21.69 -4.34 5.42
N ASP A 124 -21.54 -3.03 5.62
CA ASP A 124 -21.56 -2.47 6.96
C ASP A 124 -22.97 -2.46 7.57
N LEU A 125 -24.01 -2.20 6.78
CA LEU A 125 -25.40 -2.34 7.24
C LEU A 125 -25.71 -3.77 7.69
N ILE A 126 -25.29 -4.78 6.92
CA ILE A 126 -25.53 -6.19 7.21
C ILE A 126 -24.72 -6.66 8.42
N ALA A 127 -23.46 -6.22 8.53
CA ALA A 127 -22.56 -6.67 9.58
C ALA A 127 -22.79 -5.95 10.92
N HIS A 128 -23.18 -4.67 10.90
CA HIS A 128 -23.19 -3.80 12.07
C HIS A 128 -24.53 -3.09 12.31
N GLY A 129 -25.47 -3.15 11.37
CA GLY A 129 -26.83 -2.64 11.57
C GLY A 129 -27.71 -3.58 12.42
N PRO A 130 -29.01 -3.25 12.57
CA PRO A 130 -29.97 -4.08 13.26
C PRO A 130 -29.99 -5.55 12.79
N PRO A 131 -30.27 -6.52 13.69
CA PRO A 131 -30.22 -7.95 13.37
C PRO A 131 -31.03 -8.38 12.14
N TYR A 132 -32.11 -7.66 11.80
CA TYR A 132 -32.90 -7.87 10.59
C TYR A 132 -32.04 -7.95 9.32
N PHE A 133 -31.03 -7.08 9.16
CA PHE A 133 -30.24 -7.01 7.95
C PHE A 133 -29.29 -8.21 7.77
N GLN A 134 -29.00 -8.96 8.84
CA GLN A 134 -28.11 -10.14 8.77
C GLN A 134 -28.66 -11.24 7.87
N GLN A 135 -29.98 -11.30 7.66
CA GLN A 135 -30.62 -12.26 6.75
C GLN A 135 -30.08 -12.14 5.31
N PHE A 136 -29.62 -10.96 4.91
CA PHE A 136 -29.09 -10.70 3.58
C PHE A 136 -27.61 -11.07 3.39
N ARG A 137 -26.95 -11.59 4.43
CA ARG A 137 -25.52 -11.95 4.36
C ARG A 137 -25.18 -12.92 3.22
N ARG A 138 -26.11 -13.81 2.85
CA ARG A 138 -25.95 -14.75 1.73
C ARG A 138 -26.18 -14.11 0.36
N ARG A 139 -26.88 -12.97 0.30
CA ARG A 139 -27.13 -12.22 -0.94
C ARG A 139 -26.01 -11.24 -1.25
N LEU A 140 -25.30 -10.75 -0.24
CA LEU A 140 -24.13 -9.90 -0.43
C LEU A 140 -22.98 -10.70 -1.06
N ALA A 141 -22.79 -10.52 -2.37
CA ALA A 141 -21.65 -11.07 -3.09
C ALA A 141 -20.32 -10.45 -2.61
N TYR A 142 -19.21 -11.08 -2.98
CA TYR A 142 -17.90 -10.45 -2.89
C TYR A 142 -17.84 -9.22 -3.81
N PRO A 143 -17.01 -8.21 -3.48
CA PRO A 143 -16.84 -7.06 -4.36
C PRO A 143 -16.32 -7.52 -5.73
N GLU A 144 -16.67 -6.77 -6.77
CA GLU A 144 -16.17 -7.00 -8.12
C GLU A 144 -14.65 -7.16 -8.10
N THR A 145 -14.18 -8.26 -8.69
CA THR A 145 -12.76 -8.61 -8.68
C THR A 145 -12.15 -8.25 -10.03
N MET A 146 -11.04 -7.52 -10.01
CA MET A 146 -10.19 -7.26 -11.18
C MET A 146 -8.92 -8.08 -11.07
N ASP A 147 -8.47 -8.67 -12.17
CA ASP A 147 -7.20 -9.41 -12.26
C ASP A 147 -6.93 -10.30 -11.06
N ALA A 148 -7.90 -11.16 -10.76
CA ALA A 148 -7.85 -12.06 -9.62
C ALA A 148 -6.59 -12.93 -9.68
N ILE A 149 -5.63 -12.67 -8.80
CA ILE A 149 -4.45 -13.53 -8.67
C ILE A 149 -4.89 -14.82 -7.95
N PRO A 150 -4.69 -16.00 -8.56
CA PRO A 150 -5.03 -17.26 -7.91
C PRO A 150 -4.37 -17.41 -6.55
N VAL A 151 -5.15 -17.75 -5.52
CA VAL A 151 -4.59 -17.96 -4.17
C VAL A 151 -3.67 -19.18 -4.20
N LYS A 152 -2.39 -18.94 -3.94
CA LYS A 152 -1.37 -19.98 -3.88
C LYS A 152 -0.47 -19.72 -2.68
N ARG A 153 -0.06 -20.80 -2.01
CA ARG A 153 0.96 -20.70 -0.95
C ARG A 153 2.29 -20.28 -1.57
N SER A 154 2.73 -19.06 -1.27
CA SER A 154 4.03 -18.56 -1.70
C SER A 154 5.17 -19.44 -1.16
N ARG A 155 6.17 -19.69 -2.00
CA ARG A 155 7.41 -20.35 -1.58
C ARG A 155 8.48 -19.30 -1.34
N GLN A 156 8.98 -19.27 -0.11
CA GLN A 156 10.03 -18.35 0.32
C GLN A 156 11.26 -19.16 0.72
N VAL A 157 12.43 -18.69 0.29
CA VAL A 157 13.73 -19.21 0.70
C VAL A 157 14.42 -18.10 1.49
N PRO A 158 14.62 -18.25 2.81
CA PRO A 158 15.31 -17.24 3.61
C PRO A 158 16.75 -17.07 3.12
N CYS A 159 17.18 -15.82 2.98
CA CYS A 159 18.57 -15.49 2.73
C CYS A 159 19.38 -15.56 4.02
N ARG A 160 20.68 -15.73 3.89
CA ARG A 160 21.61 -15.54 5.00
C ARG A 160 21.60 -14.06 5.40
N MET A 161 21.48 -13.84 6.71
CA MET A 161 21.55 -12.50 7.29
C MET A 161 22.90 -11.83 6.99
N MET A 162 22.84 -10.53 6.73
CA MET A 162 24.00 -9.72 6.35
C MET A 162 24.32 -8.77 7.49
N ASN A 163 25.61 -8.66 7.84
CA ASN A 163 26.09 -7.64 8.77
C ASN A 163 26.28 -6.31 8.03
N ILE A 164 25.17 -5.77 7.53
CA ILE A 164 25.11 -4.53 6.74
C ILE A 164 23.92 -3.74 7.26
N ASN A 165 24.12 -2.46 7.58
CA ASN A 165 23.05 -1.54 7.94
C ASN A 165 22.55 -0.82 6.66
N PRO A 166 21.32 -1.05 6.18
CA PRO A 166 20.83 -0.53 4.91
C PRO A 166 20.37 0.95 5.00
N SER A 167 20.90 1.73 5.94
CA SER A 167 20.53 3.15 6.14
C SER A 167 21.07 4.11 5.06
N THR A 168 22.12 3.72 4.34
CA THR A 168 22.76 4.53 3.28
C THR A 168 22.60 3.88 1.90
N THR A 169 22.69 4.68 0.84
CA THR A 169 22.66 4.18 -0.56
C THR A 169 23.77 3.16 -0.82
N ILE A 170 25.00 3.43 -0.35
CA ILE A 170 26.15 2.52 -0.50
C ILE A 170 25.89 1.18 0.20
N ASN A 171 25.31 1.19 1.40
CA ASN A 171 25.02 -0.06 2.09
C ASN A 171 23.89 -0.85 1.41
N ASN A 172 22.92 -0.17 0.78
CA ASN A 172 21.90 -0.85 -0.03
C ASN A 172 22.51 -1.56 -1.25
N VAL A 173 23.52 -0.97 -1.90
CA VAL A 173 24.29 -1.65 -2.95
C VAL A 173 24.86 -2.96 -2.41
N SER A 174 25.57 -2.88 -1.28
CA SER A 174 26.21 -4.05 -0.66
C SER A 174 25.20 -5.14 -0.30
N VAL A 175 24.00 -4.74 0.17
CA VAL A 175 22.89 -5.68 0.44
C VAL A 175 22.43 -6.37 -0.85
N LEU A 176 22.13 -5.61 -1.90
CA LEU A 176 21.65 -6.16 -3.17
C LEU A 176 22.69 -7.09 -3.80
N GLU A 177 23.96 -6.67 -3.85
CA GLU A 177 25.04 -7.50 -4.38
C GLU A 177 25.22 -8.78 -3.56
N ASP A 178 25.12 -8.74 -2.23
CA ASP A 178 25.19 -9.96 -1.42
C ASP A 178 23.98 -10.86 -1.64
N LEU A 179 22.77 -10.31 -1.75
CA LEU A 179 21.55 -11.08 -2.06
C LEU A 179 21.66 -11.78 -3.42
N PHE A 180 22.10 -11.08 -4.47
CA PHE A 180 22.29 -11.67 -5.80
C PHE A 180 23.37 -12.74 -5.79
N ARG A 181 24.49 -12.49 -5.09
CA ARG A 181 25.56 -13.47 -4.89
C ARG A 181 25.05 -14.72 -4.18
N GLN A 182 24.24 -14.57 -3.14
CA GLN A 182 23.60 -15.70 -2.45
C GLN A 182 22.67 -16.49 -3.37
N GLY A 183 21.96 -15.82 -4.28
CA GLY A 183 21.13 -16.42 -5.33
C GLY A 183 21.90 -17.03 -6.52
N GLY A 184 23.23 -16.87 -6.57
CA GLY A 184 24.03 -17.31 -7.71
C GLY A 184 23.77 -16.50 -8.98
N VAL A 185 23.46 -15.21 -8.82
CA VAL A 185 23.20 -14.24 -9.88
C VAL A 185 24.31 -13.18 -9.87
N GLY A 186 24.86 -12.86 -11.03
CA GLY A 186 25.95 -11.90 -11.15
C GLY A 186 26.35 -11.65 -12.59
N ASP A 187 27.02 -10.55 -12.87
CA ASP A 187 27.65 -10.34 -14.18
C ASP A 187 28.88 -11.24 -14.31
N THR A 188 28.87 -12.16 -15.26
CA THR A 188 29.97 -13.10 -15.50
C THR A 188 31.27 -12.42 -15.96
N SER A 189 31.21 -11.18 -16.42
CA SER A 189 32.38 -10.39 -16.80
C SER A 189 33.05 -9.67 -15.62
N GLU A 190 32.29 -9.42 -14.55
CA GLU A 190 32.77 -8.67 -13.37
C GLU A 190 32.87 -9.54 -12.10
N THR A 191 32.08 -10.61 -12.02
CA THR A 191 31.98 -11.47 -10.83
C THR A 191 32.74 -12.78 -11.05
N ASN A 192 33.72 -13.04 -10.16
CA ASN A 192 34.46 -14.32 -10.13
C ASN A 192 33.64 -15.48 -9.51
N GLN A 193 32.32 -15.34 -9.41
CA GLN A 193 31.48 -16.34 -8.78
C GLN A 193 31.26 -17.52 -9.72
N LEU A 194 31.86 -18.66 -9.38
CA LEU A 194 31.77 -19.88 -10.19
C LEU A 194 30.30 -20.31 -10.38
N GLY A 195 29.87 -20.36 -11.64
CA GLY A 195 28.52 -20.75 -12.02
C GLY A 195 27.44 -19.69 -11.74
N ALA A 196 27.78 -18.43 -11.48
CA ALA A 196 26.77 -17.38 -11.47
C ALA A 196 26.06 -17.29 -12.83
N VAL A 197 24.75 -17.03 -12.80
CA VAL A 197 23.96 -16.77 -14.01
C VAL A 197 23.97 -15.26 -14.27
N ASN A 198 24.31 -14.90 -15.51
CA ASN A 198 24.22 -13.52 -15.97
C ASN A 198 22.75 -13.09 -16.05
N VAL A 199 22.45 -11.89 -15.52
CA VAL A 199 21.10 -11.32 -15.58
C VAL A 199 20.69 -11.02 -17.02
N GLY A 200 21.62 -10.58 -17.86
CA GLY A 200 21.35 -10.16 -19.24
C GLY A 200 20.27 -9.08 -19.29
N ASP A 201 19.26 -9.29 -20.12
CA ASP A 201 18.11 -8.38 -20.27
C ASP A 201 16.98 -8.62 -19.24
N HIS A 202 17.18 -9.50 -18.24
CA HIS A 202 16.11 -9.81 -17.28
C HIS A 202 16.03 -8.77 -16.17
N VAL A 203 14.81 -8.44 -15.74
CA VAL A 203 14.59 -7.66 -14.52
C VAL A 203 14.52 -8.56 -13.29
N ILE A 204 14.97 -8.03 -12.16
CA ILE A 204 14.84 -8.63 -10.84
C ILE A 204 13.94 -7.74 -9.99
N LEU A 205 12.83 -8.31 -9.53
CA LEU A 205 11.89 -7.62 -8.67
C LEU A 205 12.45 -7.57 -7.24
N VAL A 206 12.51 -6.38 -6.66
CA VAL A 206 13.00 -6.15 -5.30
C VAL A 206 11.92 -5.50 -4.46
N HIS A 207 11.67 -6.05 -3.27
CA HIS A 207 10.72 -5.56 -2.30
C HIS A 207 11.45 -5.05 -1.05
N GLY A 208 10.85 -4.05 -0.41
CA GLY A 208 11.30 -3.49 0.85
C GLY A 208 10.32 -2.40 1.28
N ASP A 209 10.66 -1.69 2.35
CA ASP A 209 9.92 -0.52 2.78
C ASP A 209 10.07 0.66 1.80
N LEU A 210 9.38 1.78 2.08
CA LEU A 210 9.42 2.96 1.19
C LEU A 210 10.83 3.55 1.10
N LEU A 211 11.59 3.52 2.21
CA LEU A 211 12.94 4.04 2.23
C LEU A 211 13.86 3.18 1.36
N THR A 212 13.71 1.86 1.38
CA THR A 212 14.40 0.94 0.47
C THR A 212 14.15 1.31 -0.99
N GLY A 213 12.90 1.60 -1.35
CA GLY A 213 12.54 2.06 -2.70
C GLY A 213 13.23 3.38 -3.08
N GLU A 214 13.23 4.36 -2.18
CA GLU A 214 13.94 5.63 -2.37
C GLU A 214 15.45 5.41 -2.57
N ARG A 215 16.06 4.54 -1.77
CA ARG A 215 17.49 4.22 -1.87
C ARG A 215 17.86 3.54 -3.18
N ILE A 216 17.03 2.61 -3.67
CA ILE A 216 17.23 1.98 -4.98
C ILE A 216 17.15 3.01 -6.10
N GLN A 217 16.19 3.93 -6.05
CA GLN A 217 16.09 5.00 -7.04
C GLN A 217 17.30 5.95 -7.00
N SER A 218 17.71 6.40 -5.82
CA SER A 218 18.92 7.22 -5.67
C SER A 218 20.18 6.49 -6.15
N LEU A 219 20.26 5.18 -5.95
CA LEU A 219 21.34 4.35 -6.47
C LEU A 219 21.37 4.36 -7.99
N GLN A 220 20.25 4.05 -8.64
CA GLN A 220 20.13 4.03 -10.10
C GLN A 220 20.43 5.40 -10.72
N GLU A 221 20.02 6.48 -10.06
CA GLU A 221 20.36 7.85 -10.46
C GLU A 221 21.86 8.12 -10.34
N SER A 222 22.50 7.73 -9.23
CA SER A 222 23.92 7.96 -9.01
C SER A 222 24.85 7.14 -9.91
N ARG A 223 24.36 6.02 -10.44
CA ARG A 223 25.14 5.07 -11.26
C ARG A 223 24.69 5.01 -12.72
N SER A 224 23.88 5.96 -13.16
CA SER A 224 23.33 5.94 -14.51
C SER A 224 24.38 6.11 -15.62
N GLU A 225 25.53 6.71 -15.30
CA GLU A 225 26.66 6.91 -16.22
C GLU A 225 27.65 5.74 -16.22
N GLU A 226 27.41 4.69 -15.44
CA GLU A 226 28.26 3.51 -15.43
C GLU A 226 28.20 2.77 -16.77
N SER A 227 29.31 2.11 -17.13
CA SER A 227 29.46 1.53 -18.47
C SER A 227 28.71 0.21 -18.70
N THR A 228 28.20 -0.43 -17.63
CA THR A 228 27.55 -1.73 -17.72
C THR A 228 26.15 -1.70 -17.09
N PRO A 229 25.16 -2.39 -17.69
CA PRO A 229 23.87 -2.67 -17.07
C PRO A 229 23.94 -3.08 -15.60
N TRP A 230 24.91 -3.93 -15.28
CA TRP A 230 25.11 -4.44 -13.93
C TRP A 230 25.44 -3.30 -12.95
N ARG A 231 26.39 -2.44 -13.31
CA ARG A 231 26.79 -1.30 -12.46
C ARG A 231 25.73 -0.22 -12.37
N CYS A 232 24.93 -0.01 -13.42
CA CYS A 232 23.79 0.91 -13.39
C CYS A 232 22.63 0.41 -12.50
N PHE A 233 22.65 -0.86 -12.08
CA PHE A 233 21.50 -1.51 -11.44
C PHE A 233 20.22 -1.41 -12.30
N GLN A 234 20.37 -1.33 -13.64
CA GLN A 234 19.23 -1.09 -14.55
C GLN A 234 18.17 -2.20 -14.49
N PHE A 235 18.59 -3.41 -14.11
CA PHE A 235 17.76 -4.59 -14.03
C PHE A 235 16.92 -4.66 -12.75
N VAL A 236 17.19 -3.81 -11.76
CA VAL A 236 16.46 -3.83 -10.49
C VAL A 236 15.17 -3.03 -10.59
N VAL A 237 14.04 -3.69 -10.34
CA VAL A 237 12.72 -3.06 -10.30
C VAL A 237 12.17 -3.13 -8.88
N TYR A 238 12.07 -1.98 -8.22
CA TYR A 238 11.45 -1.91 -6.89
C TYR A 238 9.93 -2.09 -6.99
N VAL A 239 9.38 -2.98 -6.17
CA VAL A 239 7.95 -3.28 -6.08
C VAL A 239 7.46 -3.00 -4.67
N MET A 240 6.76 -1.87 -4.52
CA MET A 240 6.17 -1.45 -3.25
C MET A 240 5.17 -2.48 -2.73
N GLY A 241 5.31 -2.88 -1.47
CA GLY A 241 4.34 -3.75 -0.81
C GLY A 241 3.00 -3.05 -0.57
N LEU A 242 1.89 -3.74 -0.81
CA LEU A 242 0.53 -3.23 -0.54
C LEU A 242 0.35 -2.77 0.92
N PHE A 243 1.05 -3.42 1.86
CA PHE A 243 1.08 -3.00 3.25
C PHE A 243 1.65 -1.59 3.43
N HIS A 244 2.78 -1.27 2.78
CA HIS A 244 3.38 0.06 2.83
C HIS A 244 2.48 1.11 2.19
N LEU A 245 1.78 0.77 1.11
CA LEU A 245 0.77 1.65 0.53
C LEU A 245 -0.35 1.94 1.54
N LYS A 246 -0.90 0.91 2.20
CA LYS A 246 -1.91 1.10 3.26
C LYS A 246 -1.38 1.94 4.42
N MET A 247 -0.13 1.74 4.82
CA MET A 247 0.52 2.55 5.85
C MET A 247 0.62 4.02 5.43
N ALA A 248 1.05 4.30 4.19
CA ALA A 248 1.13 5.63 3.63
C ALA A 248 -0.27 6.29 3.54
N CYS A 249 -1.30 5.55 3.12
CA CYS A 249 -2.68 6.04 3.09
C CYS A 249 -3.17 6.42 4.50
N ALA A 250 -2.95 5.55 5.50
CA ALA A 250 -3.33 5.85 6.87
C ALA A 250 -2.56 7.06 7.42
N ASP A 251 -1.25 7.14 7.18
CA ASP A 251 -0.43 8.31 7.54
C ASP A 251 -0.96 9.58 6.85
N ALA A 252 -1.32 9.52 5.56
CA ALA A 252 -1.89 10.65 4.83
C ALA A 252 -3.21 11.14 5.46
N VAL A 253 -4.15 10.23 5.77
CA VAL A 253 -5.41 10.59 6.48
C VAL A 253 -5.08 11.26 7.81
N TRP A 254 -4.17 10.68 8.59
CA TRP A 254 -3.76 11.27 9.87
C TRP A 254 -3.15 12.66 9.67
N ARG A 255 -2.25 12.85 8.70
CA ARG A 255 -1.63 14.15 8.40
C ARG A 255 -2.61 15.19 7.89
N MET A 256 -3.66 14.77 7.18
CA MET A 256 -4.66 15.68 6.61
C MET A 256 -5.70 16.10 7.66
N PHE A 257 -6.21 15.14 8.45
CA PHE A 257 -7.38 15.36 9.31
C PHE A 257 -7.05 15.48 10.81
N ILE A 258 -5.83 15.12 11.23
CA ILE A 258 -5.44 15.06 12.65
C ILE A 258 -4.17 15.87 12.97
N GLN A 259 -3.05 15.57 12.31
CA GLN A 259 -1.73 16.13 12.65
C GLN A 259 -1.58 17.67 12.51
N PRO A 260 -2.15 18.37 11.50
CA PRO A 260 -1.54 19.61 11.09
C PRO A 260 -1.68 20.68 12.18
N SER A 261 -0.57 21.31 12.57
CA SER A 261 -0.57 22.56 13.33
C SER A 261 -1.39 23.65 12.59
N LYS A 262 -1.56 23.49 11.26
CA LYS A 262 -2.45 24.24 10.37
C LYS A 262 -3.87 23.64 10.18
N ALA A 263 -4.32 22.60 10.90
CA ALA A 263 -5.75 22.52 11.23
C ALA A 263 -6.19 23.72 12.10
N LYS A 264 -5.22 24.55 12.54
CA LYS A 264 -5.41 25.91 13.07
C LYS A 264 -5.26 27.02 12.01
N GLY A 265 -5.11 26.72 10.71
CA GLY A 265 -4.75 27.74 9.70
C GLY A 265 -4.85 27.38 8.20
N MET A 266 -5.28 26.17 7.81
CA MET A 266 -5.93 25.91 6.52
C MET A 266 -7.34 26.46 6.66
N GLN A 267 -7.70 27.44 5.84
CA GLN A 267 -9.08 27.94 5.76
C GLN A 267 -10.04 26.76 5.51
N GLY A 268 -10.77 26.33 6.55
CA GLY A 268 -11.89 25.40 6.44
C GLY A 268 -11.87 24.15 7.31
N VAL A 269 -10.73 23.70 7.87
CA VAL A 269 -10.69 22.50 8.73
C VAL A 269 -10.73 22.92 10.20
N LYS A 270 -11.93 23.04 10.79
CA LYS A 270 -12.05 23.31 12.23
C LYS A 270 -11.85 22.03 13.03
N ARG A 271 -10.74 21.94 13.77
CA ARG A 271 -10.49 20.87 14.75
C ARG A 271 -11.63 20.69 15.77
N GLU A 272 -12.36 21.77 16.05
CA GLU A 272 -13.48 21.81 17.00
C GLU A 272 -14.85 21.53 16.37
N SER A 273 -14.90 21.22 15.07
CA SER A 273 -16.17 20.84 14.45
C SER A 273 -16.66 19.52 15.04
N ILE A 274 -17.95 19.45 15.34
CA ILE A 274 -18.59 18.21 15.81
C ILE A 274 -18.41 17.05 14.81
N ASN A 275 -18.20 17.37 13.53
CA ASN A 275 -18.03 16.43 12.43
C ASN A 275 -16.56 16.12 12.09
N SER A 276 -15.60 16.61 12.88
CA SER A 276 -14.19 16.32 12.63
C SER A 276 -13.85 14.85 12.95
N LEU A 277 -12.86 14.28 12.24
CA LEU A 277 -12.38 12.93 12.55
C LEU A 277 -11.93 12.81 14.02
N MET A 278 -11.32 13.87 14.58
CA MET A 278 -10.92 13.88 15.99
C MET A 278 -12.09 13.94 16.96
N SER A 279 -13.18 14.61 16.60
CA SER A 279 -14.41 14.63 17.38
C SER A 279 -14.99 13.22 17.48
N HIS A 280 -15.07 12.48 16.35
CA HIS A 280 -15.47 11.08 16.36
C HIS A 280 -14.51 10.20 17.17
N VAL A 281 -13.19 10.39 17.01
CA VAL A 281 -12.17 9.69 17.81
C VAL A 281 -12.37 9.91 19.30
N SER A 282 -12.70 11.13 19.74
CA SER A 282 -12.91 11.44 21.16
C SER A 282 -14.09 10.67 21.75
N ILE A 283 -15.08 10.32 20.93
CA ILE A 283 -16.23 9.49 21.31
C ILE A 283 -15.83 8.01 21.38
N ILE A 284 -15.20 7.46 20.33
CA ILE A 284 -14.92 6.02 20.25
C ILE A 284 -13.66 5.58 21.01
N ARG A 285 -12.72 6.50 21.25
CA ARG A 285 -11.43 6.26 21.93
C ARG A 285 -11.03 7.41 22.86
N PRO A 286 -11.86 7.75 23.87
CA PRO A 286 -11.63 8.92 24.74
C PRO A 286 -10.29 8.88 25.48
N LYS A 287 -9.75 7.69 25.76
CA LYS A 287 -8.50 7.50 26.50
C LYS A 287 -7.23 7.53 25.64
N GLU A 288 -7.37 7.61 24.31
CA GLU A 288 -6.23 7.55 23.38
C GLU A 288 -6.04 8.82 22.55
N THR A 289 -6.88 9.84 22.75
CA THR A 289 -6.86 11.10 21.97
C THR A 289 -5.46 11.72 21.87
N LEU A 290 -4.75 11.87 22.98
CA LEU A 290 -3.39 12.44 23.00
C LEU A 290 -2.38 11.61 22.19
N LYS A 291 -2.48 10.28 22.22
CA LYS A 291 -1.61 9.40 21.43
C LYS A 291 -1.93 9.50 19.94
N ILE A 292 -3.21 9.64 19.62
CA ILE A 292 -3.70 9.77 18.24
C ILE A 292 -3.30 11.11 17.64
N GLU A 293 -3.25 12.17 18.43
CA GLU A 293 -2.83 13.49 17.95
C GLU A 293 -1.33 13.59 17.63
N THR A 294 -0.50 12.78 18.27
CA THR A 294 0.96 12.96 18.25
C THR A 294 1.68 11.98 17.32
N LYS A 295 1.59 10.68 17.60
CA LYS A 295 2.21 9.62 16.79
C LYS A 295 1.46 8.29 17.01
N PRO A 296 0.26 8.14 16.43
CA PRO A 296 -0.58 6.96 16.65
C PRO A 296 0.04 5.65 16.16
N GLY A 297 0.88 5.73 15.12
CA GLY A 297 1.33 4.56 14.36
C GLY A 297 0.21 3.97 13.50
N PHE A 298 0.60 3.14 12.52
CA PHE A 298 -0.32 2.61 11.50
C PHE A 298 -1.58 1.95 12.06
N ARG A 299 -1.41 0.98 12.98
CA ARG A 299 -2.53 0.17 13.51
C ARG A 299 -3.66 1.04 14.07
N ARG A 300 -3.33 2.04 14.89
CA ARG A 300 -4.34 2.90 15.52
C ARG A 300 -5.10 3.73 14.49
N VAL A 301 -4.38 4.33 13.53
CA VAL A 301 -5.02 5.13 12.49
C VAL A 301 -5.90 4.26 11.59
N HIS A 302 -5.41 3.08 11.20
CA HIS A 302 -6.17 2.13 10.39
C HIS A 302 -7.48 1.72 11.06
N GLU A 303 -7.45 1.38 12.36
CA GLU A 303 -8.66 1.04 13.12
C GLU A 303 -9.62 2.23 13.28
N ILE A 304 -9.10 3.46 13.41
CA ILE A 304 -9.94 4.68 13.46
C ILE A 304 -10.66 4.89 12.14
N ILE A 305 -9.95 4.79 11.01
CA ILE A 305 -10.53 4.92 9.67
C ILE A 305 -11.65 3.89 9.48
N GLU A 306 -11.41 2.65 9.89
CA GLU A 306 -12.38 1.58 9.80
C GLU A 306 -13.62 1.85 10.67
N HIS A 307 -13.44 2.10 11.96
CA HIS A 307 -14.57 2.28 12.89
C HIS A 307 -15.39 3.52 12.59
N VAL A 308 -14.73 4.65 12.34
CA VAL A 308 -15.44 5.90 11.97
C VAL A 308 -16.14 5.71 10.64
N GLY A 309 -15.49 5.10 9.65
CA GLY A 309 -16.11 4.80 8.36
C GLY A 309 -17.36 3.93 8.47
N ILE A 310 -17.35 2.90 9.31
CA ILE A 310 -18.53 2.04 9.57
C ILE A 310 -19.68 2.88 10.15
N VAL A 311 -19.41 3.64 11.21
CA VAL A 311 -20.44 4.45 11.88
C VAL A 311 -21.00 5.52 10.93
N SER A 312 -20.14 6.22 10.19
CA SER A 312 -20.55 7.22 9.20
C SER A 312 -21.45 6.60 8.13
N ARG A 313 -21.10 5.43 7.59
CA ARG A 313 -21.95 4.75 6.60
C ARG A 313 -23.30 4.33 7.17
N LEU A 314 -23.35 3.84 8.42
CA LEU A 314 -24.61 3.53 9.10
C LEU A 314 -25.48 4.78 9.34
N ASP A 315 -24.86 5.92 9.65
CA ASP A 315 -25.61 7.17 9.80
C ASP A 315 -26.18 7.67 8.47
N CYS A 316 -25.44 7.52 7.37
CA CYS A 316 -25.96 7.80 6.02
C CYS A 316 -27.21 6.95 5.72
N TRP A 317 -27.20 5.65 6.06
CA TRP A 317 -28.38 4.80 5.94
C TRP A 317 -29.57 5.33 6.73
N ARG A 318 -29.34 5.73 7.99
CA ARG A 318 -30.40 6.29 8.85
C ARG A 318 -30.99 7.57 8.25
N LEU A 319 -30.13 8.48 7.81
CA LEU A 319 -30.53 9.75 7.20
C LEU A 319 -31.34 9.53 5.92
N GLU A 320 -30.89 8.63 5.05
CA GLU A 320 -31.57 8.32 3.80
C GLU A 320 -32.91 7.60 4.05
N ALA A 321 -32.99 6.71 5.05
CA ALA A 321 -34.24 6.06 5.42
C ALA A 321 -35.26 7.06 5.98
N THR A 322 -34.78 8.01 6.79
CA THR A 322 -35.57 9.13 7.31
C THR A 322 -36.12 9.97 6.15
N ARG A 323 -35.27 10.30 5.18
CA ARG A 323 -35.63 11.11 4.01
C ARG A 323 -36.73 10.47 3.16
N ARG A 324 -36.67 9.15 2.96
CA ARG A 324 -37.64 8.41 2.12
C ARG A 324 -39.00 8.20 2.77
N ALA A 325 -39.04 7.86 4.06
CA ALA A 325 -40.26 7.41 4.72
C ALA A 325 -40.82 8.38 5.77
N GLY A 326 -40.07 9.43 6.15
CA GLY A 326 -40.46 10.51 7.08
C GLY A 326 -40.74 10.07 8.54
N ARG A 327 -41.11 8.81 8.77
CA ARG A 327 -41.44 8.21 10.08
C ARG A 327 -40.34 7.29 10.62
N VAL A 328 -39.30 7.04 9.83
CA VAL A 328 -38.12 6.26 10.23
C VAL A 328 -37.13 7.24 10.84
N LEU A 329 -36.79 7.10 12.12
CA LEU A 329 -35.81 7.96 12.80
C LEU A 329 -34.50 7.21 13.11
N THR A 330 -34.58 5.90 13.21
CA THR A 330 -33.48 4.99 13.55
C THR A 330 -33.36 3.86 12.53
N LEU A 331 -32.23 3.15 12.50
CA LEU A 331 -32.09 1.96 11.67
C LEU A 331 -33.01 0.83 12.16
N GLU A 332 -33.36 0.79 13.44
CA GLU A 332 -34.33 -0.16 13.99
C GLU A 332 -35.73 0.10 13.45
N ASP A 333 -36.13 1.36 13.28
CA ASP A 333 -37.40 1.70 12.62
C ASP A 333 -37.38 1.27 11.16
N PHE A 334 -36.25 1.49 10.48
CA PHE A 334 -36.07 1.06 9.09
C PHE A 334 -36.14 -0.47 8.97
N ALA A 335 -35.50 -1.20 9.88
CA ALA A 335 -35.60 -2.65 9.92
C ALA A 335 -37.04 -3.13 10.13
N ARG A 336 -37.83 -2.44 10.95
CA ARG A 336 -39.27 -2.75 11.17
C ARG A 336 -40.17 -2.45 9.98
N SER A 337 -39.72 -1.65 9.00
CA SER A 337 -40.45 -1.50 7.74
C SER A 337 -40.17 -2.65 6.77
N GLU A 338 -39.37 -3.64 7.18
CA GLU A 338 -39.05 -4.86 6.42
C GLU A 338 -38.58 -4.58 4.97
N PRO A 339 -37.56 -3.71 4.76
CA PRO A 339 -37.07 -3.40 3.43
C PRO A 339 -36.55 -4.67 2.75
N GLN A 340 -36.84 -4.80 1.47
CA GLN A 340 -36.36 -5.91 0.66
C GLN A 340 -34.95 -5.63 0.15
N TRP A 341 -34.26 -6.66 -0.32
CA TRP A 341 -32.88 -6.54 -0.78
C TRP A 341 -32.73 -5.52 -1.91
N GLU A 342 -33.68 -5.52 -2.84
CA GLU A 342 -33.71 -4.65 -4.01
C GLU A 342 -33.83 -3.17 -3.58
N ASP A 343 -34.57 -2.90 -2.50
CA ASP A 343 -34.65 -1.57 -1.89
C ASP A 343 -33.29 -1.13 -1.33
N LEU A 344 -32.59 -2.05 -0.66
CA LEU A 344 -31.27 -1.80 -0.09
C LEU A 344 -30.22 -1.57 -1.19
N GLU A 345 -30.21 -2.36 -2.26
CA GLU A 345 -29.31 -2.15 -3.39
C GLU A 345 -29.54 -0.79 -4.06
N ALA A 346 -30.79 -0.44 -4.34
CA ALA A 346 -31.13 0.86 -4.92
C ALA A 346 -30.72 2.02 -4.00
N MET A 347 -30.88 1.86 -2.69
CA MET A 347 -30.50 2.87 -1.70
C MET A 347 -28.98 2.98 -1.56
N ALA A 348 -28.24 1.88 -1.55
CA ALA A 348 -26.78 1.89 -1.54
C ALA A 348 -26.19 2.57 -2.78
N ASN A 349 -26.79 2.35 -3.95
CA ASN A 349 -26.38 3.03 -5.18
C ASN A 349 -26.60 4.54 -5.12
N GLN A 350 -27.69 4.99 -4.51
CA GLN A 350 -27.92 6.42 -4.28
C GLN A 350 -26.93 6.98 -3.24
N LEU A 351 -26.73 6.28 -2.13
CA LEU A 351 -25.83 6.70 -1.06
C LEU A 351 -24.40 6.91 -1.57
N VAL A 352 -23.88 6.02 -2.42
CA VAL A 352 -22.52 6.19 -2.95
C VAL A 352 -22.39 7.39 -3.90
N GLN A 353 -23.47 7.78 -4.59
CA GLN A 353 -23.45 8.96 -5.45
C GLN A 353 -23.50 10.27 -4.65
N GLU A 354 -24.16 10.26 -3.48
CA GLU A 354 -24.40 11.47 -2.68
C GLU A 354 -23.42 11.67 -1.53
N GLN A 355 -22.93 10.57 -0.95
CA GLN A 355 -22.21 10.54 0.34
C GLN A 355 -20.75 10.08 0.21
N VAL A 356 -20.27 9.80 -1.00
CA VAL A 356 -18.86 9.46 -1.27
C VAL A 356 -18.33 10.39 -2.34
N ALA A 357 -17.15 10.98 -2.09
CA ALA A 357 -16.52 11.87 -3.05
C ALA A 357 -16.22 11.15 -4.37
N SER A 358 -16.73 11.69 -5.48
CA SER A 358 -16.22 11.42 -6.82
C SER A 358 -15.25 12.52 -7.24
N PHE A 359 -14.38 12.26 -8.23
CA PHE A 359 -13.46 13.29 -8.73
C PHE A 359 -14.22 14.54 -9.21
N GLU A 360 -15.26 14.35 -10.00
CA GLU A 360 -16.07 15.44 -10.55
C GLU A 360 -16.79 16.21 -9.44
N THR A 361 -17.49 15.50 -8.55
CA THR A 361 -18.25 16.12 -7.45
C THR A 361 -17.31 16.89 -6.53
N PHE A 362 -16.19 16.29 -6.16
CA PHE A 362 -15.26 16.89 -5.22
C PHE A 362 -14.50 18.08 -5.80
N SER A 363 -14.06 17.98 -7.06
CA SER A 363 -13.41 19.10 -7.75
C SER A 363 -14.37 20.28 -7.89
N ASN A 364 -15.62 20.03 -8.33
CA ASN A 364 -16.65 21.06 -8.46
C ASN A 364 -16.99 21.76 -7.13
N LEU A 365 -17.09 20.98 -6.04
CA LEU A 365 -17.29 21.53 -4.70
C LEU A 365 -16.14 22.47 -4.30
N ARG A 366 -14.88 22.05 -4.56
CA ARG A 366 -13.70 22.83 -4.18
C ARG A 366 -13.40 24.03 -5.07
N THR A 367 -13.86 24.04 -6.32
CA THR A 367 -13.75 25.20 -7.22
C THR A 367 -14.80 26.27 -6.96
N SER A 368 -15.82 25.98 -6.15
CA SER A 368 -16.85 26.95 -5.79
C SER A 368 -16.26 28.09 -4.92
N PRO A 369 -16.83 29.31 -4.95
CA PRO A 369 -16.40 30.40 -4.07
C PRO A 369 -16.45 30.00 -2.59
N THR A 370 -15.42 30.36 -1.80
CA THR A 370 -15.29 29.97 -0.38
C THR A 370 -16.50 30.31 0.47
N GLY A 371 -17.23 31.40 0.16
CA GLY A 371 -18.40 31.85 0.91
C GLY A 371 -19.65 30.97 0.78
N ILE A 372 -19.70 30.08 -0.22
CA ILE A 372 -20.84 29.17 -0.44
C ILE A 372 -20.47 27.69 -0.23
N ARG A 373 -19.21 27.41 0.06
CA ARG A 373 -18.69 26.06 0.25
C ARG A 373 -19.03 25.55 1.64
N ASP A 374 -19.60 24.35 1.68
CA ASP A 374 -19.71 23.57 2.91
C ASP A 374 -18.44 22.74 3.08
N CYS A 375 -17.40 23.39 3.61
CA CYS A 375 -16.10 22.76 3.83
C CYS A 375 -16.18 21.56 4.78
N GLU A 376 -17.16 21.53 5.70
CA GLU A 376 -17.32 20.40 6.62
C GLU A 376 -17.88 19.19 5.88
N ARG A 377 -18.93 19.39 5.08
CA ARG A 377 -19.47 18.34 4.22
C ARG A 377 -18.44 17.83 3.23
N GLU A 378 -17.68 18.70 2.57
CA GLU A 378 -16.62 18.28 1.64
C GLU A 378 -15.63 17.33 2.30
N ASN A 379 -15.20 17.63 3.53
CA ASN A 379 -14.24 16.79 4.25
C ASN A 379 -14.84 15.46 4.72
N LEU A 380 -16.16 15.40 4.97
CA LEU A 380 -16.86 14.17 5.31
C LEU A 380 -17.02 13.21 4.13
N LEU A 381 -16.98 13.72 2.89
CA LEU A 381 -17.08 12.89 1.67
C LEU A 381 -15.78 12.15 1.34
N LEU A 382 -14.64 12.59 1.90
CA LEU A 382 -13.32 11.98 1.76
C LEU A 382 -13.11 10.87 2.80
#